data_AF-A0AAW3ZMD4-F1
#
_entry.id   AF-A0AAW3ZMD4-F1
#
_cell.length_a   1.000
_cell.length_b   1.000
_cell.length_c   1.000
_cell.angle_alpha   90.00
_cell.angle_beta   90.00
_cell.angle_gamma   90.00
#
_symmetry.space_group_name_H-M   'P 1'
#
loop_
_entity.id
_entity.type
_entity.pdbx_description
1 polymer ?
#
loop_
_entity_poly.entity_id
_entity_poly.type
_entity_poly.pdbx_seq_one_letter_code
_entity_poly.pdbx_strand_id
1 'polypeptide(L)'
;MRRFLSLAAASVFSLALIGCQSEQATTDITAKSMGPGETVAASAKAMSKGDLVSVLKAAVPPAQYEKMKTEWVKKVKEEPASDKEKAEFAEMMAKLTAADAETALYTELEPQLAKMEQEMAAQMPLMIGMGRGFAAQAINESEKLTADQKAQASAMLDATAKWLEGAKFFDRDKAKQAIAAAVKAARGLEIQTLDQVEAMEFEQMLGKAGQAYVGLQDVLAVYGFDLAQTLNSVKADVVNEQADSAKVKVAYTLFGEALSFETDMIKRDDRWYGKEALAEIEKELNKPAAVAGPVDETTEEVVEEEPATAN
;
A
#
# COMPACT_ATOMS: atom_id res chain seq x y z
N MET A 1 -8.78 -5.81 -1.05
CA MET A 1 -7.50 -5.43 -0.41
C MET A 1 -7.13 -6.28 0.78
N ARG A 2 -8.05 -6.62 1.69
CA ARG A 2 -7.80 -7.68 2.68
C ARG A 2 -8.05 -9.02 2.00
N ARG A 3 -7.17 -9.98 2.26
CA ARG A 3 -7.27 -11.37 1.91
C ARG A 3 -6.70 -11.80 0.54
N PHE A 4 -5.74 -12.69 0.44
CA PHE A 4 -4.81 -13.16 1.43
C PHE A 4 -3.89 -14.21 0.85
N LEU A 5 -2.65 -14.01 1.20
CA LEU A 5 -1.54 -14.86 0.99
C LEU A 5 -1.77 -16.34 1.13
N SER A 6 -1.66 -17.11 0.02
CA SER A 6 -0.59 -18.08 -0.37
C SER A 6 -1.01 -19.51 -0.94
N LEU A 7 -0.19 -20.60 -1.10
CA LEU A 7 -0.60 -22.04 -1.36
C LEU A 7 0.15 -22.84 -2.45
N ALA A 8 1.49 -22.74 -2.49
CA ALA A 8 2.48 -23.55 -3.22
C ALA A 8 2.27 -25.05 -3.60
N ALA A 9 3.05 -25.43 -4.64
CA ALA A 9 3.73 -26.72 -4.90
C ALA A 9 2.97 -27.75 -5.79
N ALA A 10 3.53 -28.42 -6.81
CA ALA A 10 4.88 -28.60 -7.37
C ALA A 10 4.71 -29.23 -8.80
N SER A 11 5.60 -29.19 -9.81
CA SER A 11 6.93 -29.83 -9.89
C SER A 11 7.54 -29.73 -11.31
N VAL A 12 8.83 -29.38 -11.39
CA VAL A 12 9.94 -29.98 -12.19
C VAL A 12 9.97 -29.87 -13.73
N PHE A 13 10.93 -29.09 -14.25
CA PHE A 13 12.02 -29.64 -15.09
C PHE A 13 13.28 -28.75 -15.07
N SER A 14 14.43 -29.37 -14.84
CA SER A 14 15.77 -28.76 -14.70
C SER A 14 16.51 -28.66 -16.04
N LEU A 15 17.30 -27.59 -16.26
CA LEU A 15 18.79 -27.60 -16.29
C LEU A 15 19.41 -26.33 -16.90
N ALA A 16 20.17 -25.64 -16.04
CA ALA A 16 21.49 -25.02 -16.23
C ALA A 16 21.77 -24.08 -17.43
N LEU A 17 21.90 -22.78 -17.12
CA LEU A 17 23.07 -22.00 -17.53
C LEU A 17 23.55 -21.15 -16.34
N ILE A 18 24.83 -21.34 -16.00
CA ILE A 18 25.59 -20.59 -15.00
C ILE A 18 25.84 -19.20 -15.57
N GLY A 19 25.19 -18.19 -14.99
CA GLY A 19 25.57 -16.80 -15.08
C GLY A 19 25.41 -16.21 -13.70
N CYS A 20 26.51 -15.72 -13.11
CA CYS A 20 26.53 -15.04 -11.82
C CYS A 20 25.51 -13.90 -11.76
N GLN A 21 24.31 -14.21 -11.34
CA GLN A 21 23.42 -13.23 -10.74
C GLN A 21 23.80 -13.24 -9.28
N SER A 22 24.37 -12.13 -8.82
CA SER A 22 24.69 -11.89 -7.42
C SER A 22 23.55 -12.43 -6.56
N GLU A 23 23.84 -13.49 -5.82
CA GLU A 23 22.98 -14.04 -4.78
C GLU A 23 22.76 -12.90 -3.79
N GLN A 24 21.69 -12.13 -4.02
CA GLN A 24 21.14 -11.30 -2.98
C GLN A 24 20.73 -12.31 -1.93
N ALA A 25 21.56 -12.47 -0.89
CA ALA A 25 21.18 -13.20 0.29
C ALA A 25 19.83 -12.64 0.73
N THR A 26 18.77 -13.38 0.41
CA THR A 26 17.43 -13.12 0.91
C THR A 26 17.55 -13.40 2.39
N THR A 27 17.71 -12.33 3.17
CA THR A 27 17.58 -12.43 4.62
C THR A 27 16.23 -13.08 4.87
N ASP A 28 16.23 -14.30 5.42
CA ASP A 28 14.98 -14.93 5.84
C ASP A 28 14.44 -14.13 7.02
N ILE A 29 13.56 -13.18 6.71
CA ILE A 29 12.95 -12.29 7.70
C ILE A 29 11.94 -13.02 8.59
N THR A 30 11.78 -14.34 8.41
CA THR A 30 10.94 -15.23 9.21
C THR A 30 11.77 -16.19 10.10
N ALA A 31 13.08 -15.99 10.17
CA ALA A 31 13.96 -16.77 11.00
C ALA A 31 13.54 -16.69 12.48
N LYS A 32 13.38 -17.85 13.12
CA LYS A 32 12.98 -17.96 14.54
C LYS A 32 13.98 -17.34 15.52
N SER A 33 15.22 -17.13 15.09
CA SER A 33 16.27 -16.50 15.90
C SER A 33 16.23 -14.97 15.85
N MET A 34 15.41 -14.39 14.99
CA MET A 34 15.36 -12.94 14.78
C MET A 34 14.78 -12.25 16.03
N GLY A 35 15.47 -11.23 16.52
CA GLY A 35 14.98 -10.42 17.65
C GLY A 35 13.85 -9.48 17.23
N PRO A 36 13.08 -8.91 18.18
CA PRO A 36 11.90 -8.09 17.86
C PRO A 36 12.27 -6.82 17.07
N GLY A 37 13.34 -6.13 17.46
CA GLY A 37 13.84 -4.98 16.70
C GLY A 37 14.32 -5.35 15.29
N GLU A 38 15.02 -6.47 15.16
CA GLU A 38 15.50 -6.97 13.87
C GLU A 38 14.33 -7.32 12.94
N THR A 39 13.26 -7.94 13.45
CA THR A 39 12.04 -8.23 12.69
C THR A 39 11.39 -6.96 12.12
N VAL A 40 11.31 -5.88 12.91
CA VAL A 40 10.76 -4.61 12.45
C VAL A 40 11.63 -4.00 11.34
N ALA A 41 12.94 -3.92 11.55
CA ALA A 41 13.87 -3.35 10.57
C ALA A 41 13.90 -4.18 9.26
N ALA A 42 13.90 -5.50 9.38
CA ALA A 42 13.88 -6.41 8.24
C ALA A 42 12.57 -6.30 7.44
N SER A 43 11.43 -6.16 8.11
CA SER A 43 10.12 -5.95 7.47
C SER A 43 10.07 -4.61 6.73
N ALA A 44 10.58 -3.53 7.32
CA ALA A 44 10.66 -2.23 6.65
C ALA A 44 11.53 -2.29 5.38
N LYS A 45 12.69 -2.96 5.46
CA LYS A 45 13.59 -3.17 4.32
C LYS A 45 12.98 -4.07 3.23
N ALA A 46 12.22 -5.10 3.60
CA ALA A 46 11.50 -5.92 2.64
C ALA A 46 10.40 -5.12 1.94
N MET A 47 9.64 -4.32 2.71
CA MET A 47 8.62 -3.43 2.18
C MET A 47 9.21 -2.38 1.24
N SER A 48 10.36 -1.78 1.56
CA SER A 48 11.02 -0.79 0.68
C SER A 48 11.42 -1.34 -0.69
N LYS A 49 11.55 -2.66 -0.81
CA LYS A 49 11.87 -3.38 -2.05
C LYS A 49 10.65 -3.99 -2.73
N GLY A 50 9.45 -3.79 -2.19
CA GLY A 50 8.24 -4.45 -2.68
C GLY A 50 8.22 -5.96 -2.44
N ASP A 51 9.01 -6.52 -1.51
CA ASP A 51 8.97 -7.94 -1.18
C ASP A 51 7.78 -8.25 -0.26
N LEU A 52 6.58 -8.13 -0.83
CA LEU A 52 5.33 -8.29 -0.12
C LEU A 52 5.11 -9.73 0.38
N VAL A 53 5.72 -10.71 -0.30
CA VAL A 53 5.66 -12.12 0.11
C VAL A 53 6.35 -12.28 1.45
N SER A 54 7.61 -11.81 1.55
CA SER A 54 8.35 -11.86 2.80
C SER A 54 7.67 -11.04 3.89
N VAL A 55 7.25 -9.81 3.58
CA VAL A 55 6.58 -8.92 4.55
C VAL A 55 5.38 -9.60 5.19
N LEU A 56 4.49 -10.22 4.40
CA LEU A 56 3.32 -10.82 5.01
C LEU A 56 3.61 -12.20 5.65
N LYS A 57 4.61 -12.97 5.17
CA LYS A 57 5.11 -14.14 5.93
C LYS A 57 5.64 -13.75 7.30
N ALA A 58 6.24 -12.55 7.44
CA ALA A 58 6.71 -12.03 8.71
C ALA A 58 5.59 -11.45 9.58
N ALA A 59 4.53 -10.93 8.95
CA ALA A 59 3.43 -10.26 9.66
C ALA A 59 2.48 -11.23 10.38
N VAL A 60 2.42 -12.50 9.97
CA VAL A 60 1.50 -13.48 10.55
C VAL A 60 2.13 -14.85 10.79
N PRO A 61 1.60 -15.63 11.74
CA PRO A 61 2.08 -16.99 11.93
C PRO A 61 1.75 -17.89 10.73
N PRO A 62 2.48 -19.01 10.55
CA PRO A 62 2.32 -19.87 9.39
C PRO A 62 0.89 -20.33 9.16
N ALA A 63 0.18 -20.81 10.18
CA ALA A 63 -1.20 -21.30 10.02
C ALA A 63 -2.17 -20.22 9.52
N GLN A 64 -1.99 -18.97 9.94
CA GLN A 64 -2.74 -17.84 9.43
C GLN A 64 -2.35 -17.62 7.98
N TYR A 65 -1.05 -17.52 7.67
CA TYR A 65 -0.56 -17.47 6.29
C TYR A 65 -1.13 -18.60 5.43
N GLU A 66 -1.43 -19.78 5.98
CA GLU A 66 -2.10 -20.92 5.33
C GLU A 66 -3.60 -20.76 5.08
N LYS A 67 -4.31 -20.23 6.07
CA LYS A 67 -5.73 -19.90 5.92
C LYS A 67 -5.93 -18.82 4.87
N MET A 68 -5.03 -17.85 4.89
CA MET A 68 -4.98 -16.75 3.98
C MET A 68 -5.02 -17.24 2.50
N LYS A 69 -4.13 -18.19 2.17
CA LYS A 69 -4.00 -18.92 0.89
C LYS A 69 -5.32 -19.31 0.31
N THR A 70 -5.98 -20.07 1.15
CA THR A 70 -7.20 -20.78 0.84
C THR A 70 -8.33 -19.79 0.62
N GLU A 71 -8.44 -18.76 1.47
CA GLU A 71 -9.46 -17.73 1.37
C GLU A 71 -9.33 -16.88 0.11
N TRP A 72 -8.10 -16.58 -0.35
CA TRP A 72 -7.92 -15.86 -1.60
C TRP A 72 -8.30 -16.68 -2.82
N VAL A 73 -7.83 -17.93 -2.92
CA VAL A 73 -8.20 -18.82 -4.04
C VAL A 73 -9.71 -19.00 -4.10
N LYS A 74 -10.36 -19.15 -2.93
CA LYS A 74 -11.82 -19.21 -2.82
C LYS A 74 -12.46 -17.92 -3.33
N LYS A 75 -12.01 -16.76 -2.85
CA LYS A 75 -12.57 -15.46 -3.24
C LYS A 75 -12.45 -15.19 -4.74
N VAL A 76 -11.28 -15.43 -5.33
CA VAL A 76 -11.06 -15.24 -6.78
C VAL A 76 -12.00 -16.12 -7.61
N LYS A 77 -12.37 -17.31 -7.12
CA LYS A 77 -13.30 -18.22 -7.80
C LYS A 77 -14.78 -17.84 -7.59
N GLU A 78 -15.15 -17.41 -6.39
CA GLU A 78 -16.53 -17.08 -6.04
C GLU A 78 -16.95 -15.70 -6.55
N GLU A 79 -16.00 -14.77 -6.63
CA GLU A 79 -16.20 -13.39 -7.04
C GLU A 79 -15.17 -13.02 -8.12
N PRO A 80 -15.24 -13.63 -9.33
CA PRO A 80 -14.37 -13.21 -10.44
C PRO A 80 -14.71 -11.78 -10.84
N ALA A 81 -13.73 -11.07 -11.42
CA ALA A 81 -13.93 -9.74 -11.94
C ALA A 81 -15.05 -9.73 -13.01
N SER A 82 -15.86 -8.69 -12.98
CA SER A 82 -16.90 -8.46 -13.98
C SER A 82 -16.30 -8.16 -15.35
N ASP A 83 -17.05 -8.41 -16.43
CA ASP A 83 -16.61 -8.10 -17.80
C ASP A 83 -16.20 -6.63 -17.96
N LYS A 84 -16.87 -5.73 -17.24
CA LYS A 84 -16.52 -4.30 -17.19
C LYS A 84 -15.14 -4.08 -16.59
N GLU A 85 -14.86 -4.64 -15.42
CA GLU A 85 -13.54 -4.52 -14.77
C GLU A 85 -12.43 -5.13 -15.62
N LYS A 86 -12.71 -6.27 -16.27
CA LYS A 86 -11.77 -6.92 -17.20
C LYS A 86 -11.44 -6.03 -18.39
N ALA A 87 -12.46 -5.39 -18.98
CA ALA A 87 -12.31 -4.47 -20.09
C ALA A 87 -11.54 -3.20 -19.69
N GLU A 88 -11.91 -2.55 -18.58
CA GLU A 88 -11.25 -1.33 -18.09
C GLU A 88 -9.77 -1.58 -17.76
N PHE A 89 -9.47 -2.72 -17.13
CA PHE A 89 -8.09 -3.10 -16.86
C PHE A 89 -7.29 -3.33 -18.14
N ALA A 90 -7.85 -4.07 -19.10
CA ALA A 90 -7.17 -4.35 -20.36
C ALA A 90 -6.93 -3.07 -21.18
N GLU A 91 -7.90 -2.15 -21.21
CA GLU A 91 -7.76 -0.84 -21.86
C GLU A 91 -6.65 -0.01 -21.22
N MET A 92 -6.65 0.07 -19.88
CA MET A 92 -5.63 0.80 -19.14
C MET A 92 -4.23 0.21 -19.37
N MET A 93 -4.10 -1.12 -19.31
CA MET A 93 -2.81 -1.78 -19.57
C MET A 93 -2.36 -1.60 -21.01
N ALA A 94 -3.27 -1.65 -21.99
CA ALA A 94 -2.94 -1.38 -23.39
C ALA A 94 -2.40 0.06 -23.55
N LYS A 95 -3.05 1.05 -22.92
CA LYS A 95 -2.62 2.45 -22.95
C LYS A 95 -1.25 2.65 -22.30
N LEU A 96 -1.03 2.05 -21.12
CA LEU A 96 0.22 2.17 -20.38
C LEU A 96 1.39 1.41 -21.01
N THR A 97 1.11 0.36 -21.78
CA THR A 97 2.16 -0.50 -22.37
C THR A 97 2.40 -0.25 -23.86
N ALA A 98 1.57 0.54 -24.54
CA ALA A 98 1.75 0.97 -25.92
C ALA A 98 3.15 1.53 -26.17
N ALA A 99 3.69 1.39 -27.39
CA ALA A 99 5.06 1.81 -27.71
C ALA A 99 5.27 3.32 -27.50
N ASP A 100 4.26 4.12 -27.77
CA ASP A 100 4.21 5.57 -27.65
C ASP A 100 3.50 6.07 -26.36
N ALA A 101 3.24 5.16 -25.41
CA ALA A 101 2.46 5.43 -24.18
C ALA A 101 2.89 6.72 -23.46
N GLU A 102 4.19 6.95 -23.27
CA GLU A 102 4.71 8.12 -22.55
C GLU A 102 4.29 9.44 -23.22
N THR A 103 4.42 9.51 -24.54
CA THR A 103 4.04 10.69 -25.32
C THR A 103 2.53 10.85 -25.35
N ALA A 104 1.80 9.77 -25.66
CA ALA A 104 0.35 9.80 -25.78
C ALA A 104 -0.34 10.21 -24.46
N LEU A 105 0.09 9.61 -23.34
CA LEU A 105 -0.42 9.93 -22.01
C LEU A 105 -0.11 11.38 -21.62
N TYR A 106 1.08 11.89 -21.92
CA TYR A 106 1.41 13.28 -21.62
C TYR A 106 0.60 14.25 -22.48
N THR A 107 0.40 13.97 -23.76
CA THR A 107 -0.44 14.81 -24.65
C THR A 107 -1.88 14.92 -24.14
N GLU A 108 -2.44 13.84 -23.59
CA GLU A 108 -3.77 13.85 -22.99
C GLU A 108 -3.81 14.58 -21.63
N LEU A 109 -2.76 14.44 -20.83
CA LEU A 109 -2.65 15.05 -19.50
C LEU A 109 -2.35 16.54 -19.56
N GLU A 110 -1.51 17.01 -20.49
CA GLU A 110 -1.02 18.38 -20.56
C GLU A 110 -2.12 19.47 -20.52
N PRO A 111 -3.22 19.40 -21.29
CA PRO A 111 -4.28 20.41 -21.19
C PRO A 111 -4.99 20.38 -19.83
N GLN A 112 -5.17 19.20 -19.24
CA GLN A 112 -5.77 19.05 -17.91
C GLN A 112 -4.84 19.61 -16.83
N LEU A 113 -3.54 19.35 -16.94
CA LEU A 113 -2.51 19.89 -16.05
C LEU A 113 -2.49 21.42 -16.11
N ALA A 114 -2.54 22.00 -17.30
CA ALA A 114 -2.58 23.45 -17.48
C ALA A 114 -3.86 24.07 -16.89
N LYS A 115 -5.02 23.44 -17.09
CA LYS A 115 -6.28 23.87 -16.50
C LYS A 115 -6.23 23.80 -14.97
N MET A 116 -5.75 22.69 -14.43
CA MET A 116 -5.56 22.48 -13.00
C MET A 116 -4.58 23.49 -12.39
N GLU A 117 -3.48 23.80 -13.07
CA GLU A 117 -2.53 24.84 -12.67
C GLU A 117 -3.23 26.21 -12.57
N GLN A 118 -4.01 26.58 -13.58
CA GLN A 118 -4.73 27.87 -13.61
C GLN A 118 -5.80 27.97 -12.51
N GLU A 119 -6.58 26.91 -12.30
CA GLU A 119 -7.73 26.94 -11.39
C GLU A 119 -7.34 26.68 -9.93
N MET A 120 -6.37 25.78 -9.69
CA MET A 120 -6.09 25.27 -8.35
C MET A 120 -4.80 25.79 -7.73
N ALA A 121 -3.79 26.21 -8.50
CA ALA A 121 -2.50 26.60 -7.91
C ALA A 121 -2.63 27.77 -6.93
N ALA A 122 -3.48 28.75 -7.23
CA ALA A 122 -3.73 29.89 -6.35
C ALA A 122 -4.49 29.52 -5.06
N GLN A 123 -5.32 28.47 -5.12
CA GLN A 123 -6.15 28.03 -3.99
C GLN A 123 -5.47 26.94 -3.15
N MET A 124 -4.41 26.32 -3.67
CA MET A 124 -3.72 25.20 -3.05
C MET A 124 -3.19 25.52 -1.64
N PRO A 125 -2.53 26.67 -1.37
CA PRO A 125 -2.08 26.99 0.00
C PRO A 125 -3.25 27.08 1.00
N LEU A 126 -4.39 27.64 0.58
CA LEU A 126 -5.59 27.73 1.41
C LEU A 126 -6.15 26.33 1.72
N MET A 127 -6.25 25.47 0.69
CA MET A 127 -6.73 24.09 0.83
C MET A 127 -5.82 23.25 1.73
N ILE A 128 -4.50 23.37 1.58
CA ILE A 128 -3.51 22.70 2.44
C ILE A 128 -3.66 23.19 3.88
N GLY A 129 -3.72 24.50 4.10
CA GLY A 129 -3.88 25.08 5.43
C GLY A 129 -5.18 24.63 6.12
N MET A 130 -6.29 24.64 5.39
CA MET A 130 -7.58 24.16 5.89
C MET A 130 -7.54 22.66 6.21
N GLY A 131 -7.02 21.83 5.30
CA GLY A 131 -6.87 20.38 5.50
C GLY A 131 -5.99 20.05 6.71
N ARG A 132 -4.86 20.77 6.87
CA ARG A 132 -3.99 20.66 8.05
C ARG A 132 -4.74 21.03 9.32
N GLY A 133 -5.51 22.11 9.32
CA GLY A 133 -6.32 22.54 10.46
C GLY A 133 -7.33 21.48 10.90
N PHE A 134 -8.10 20.92 9.96
CA PHE A 134 -9.05 19.84 10.25
C PHE A 134 -8.37 18.57 10.76
N ALA A 135 -7.27 18.16 10.15
CA ALA A 135 -6.51 16.99 10.60
C ALA A 135 -5.92 17.20 12.01
N ALA A 136 -5.38 18.38 12.29
CA ALA A 136 -4.86 18.73 13.61
C ALA A 136 -5.97 18.69 14.67
N GLN A 137 -7.16 19.21 14.35
CA GLN A 137 -8.30 19.12 15.25
C GLN A 137 -8.71 17.67 15.52
N ALA A 138 -8.82 16.84 14.48
CA ALA A 138 -9.17 15.43 14.62
C ALA A 138 -8.14 14.65 15.48
N ILE A 139 -6.84 14.95 15.33
CA ILE A 139 -5.79 14.37 16.19
C ILE A 139 -5.98 14.81 17.64
N ASN A 140 -6.20 16.11 17.87
CA ASN A 140 -6.37 16.67 19.20
C ASN A 140 -7.60 16.11 19.93
N GLU A 141 -8.73 15.97 19.22
CA GLU A 141 -9.99 15.49 19.77
C GLU A 141 -10.07 13.96 19.89
N SER A 142 -9.19 13.20 19.23
CA SER A 142 -9.24 11.74 19.28
C SER A 142 -9.06 11.19 20.69
N GLU A 143 -10.07 10.50 21.20
CA GLU A 143 -10.01 9.76 22.47
C GLU A 143 -9.27 8.43 22.34
N LYS A 144 -9.04 7.97 21.10
CA LYS A 144 -8.38 6.69 20.81
C LYS A 144 -6.87 6.79 20.79
N LEU A 145 -6.32 8.02 20.73
CA LEU A 145 -4.89 8.27 20.69
C LEU A 145 -4.38 8.68 22.08
N THR A 146 -3.30 8.02 22.50
CA THR A 146 -2.48 8.47 23.64
C THR A 146 -1.78 9.80 23.34
N ALA A 147 -1.26 10.46 24.37
CA ALA A 147 -0.53 11.72 24.21
C ALA A 147 0.66 11.59 23.25
N ASP A 148 1.44 10.51 23.36
CA ASP A 148 2.59 10.26 22.49
C ASP A 148 2.17 9.99 21.04
N GLN A 149 1.07 9.24 20.83
CA GLN A 149 0.51 9.02 19.49
C GLN A 149 -0.02 10.31 18.87
N LYS A 150 -0.62 11.21 19.66
CA LYS A 150 -1.03 12.54 19.18
C LYS A 150 0.18 13.37 18.75
N ALA A 151 1.22 13.42 19.58
CA ALA A 151 2.45 14.14 19.25
C ALA A 151 3.10 13.61 17.96
N GLN A 152 3.17 12.29 17.80
CA GLN A 152 3.67 11.66 16.57
C GLN A 152 2.79 12.00 15.36
N ALA A 153 1.47 11.87 15.48
CA ALA A 153 0.55 12.16 14.40
C ALA A 153 0.63 13.64 13.98
N SER A 154 0.77 14.56 14.92
CA SER A 154 0.98 15.98 14.66
C SER A 154 2.31 16.24 13.93
N ALA A 155 3.41 15.60 14.36
CA ALA A 155 4.70 15.74 13.68
C ALA A 155 4.65 15.21 12.24
N MET A 156 3.98 14.07 12.01
CA MET A 156 3.77 13.53 10.67
C MET A 156 2.88 14.44 9.81
N LEU A 157 1.83 15.02 10.40
CA LEU A 157 0.96 15.99 9.74
C LEU A 157 1.75 17.22 9.29
N ASP A 158 2.61 17.75 10.15
CA ASP A 158 3.43 18.92 9.86
C ASP A 158 4.45 18.65 8.75
N ALA A 159 5.16 17.52 8.83
CA ALA A 159 6.09 17.09 7.78
C ALA A 159 5.37 16.94 6.42
N THR A 160 4.16 16.36 6.43
CA THR A 160 3.35 16.17 5.23
C THR A 160 2.84 17.49 4.65
N ALA A 161 2.35 18.40 5.50
CA ALA A 161 1.88 19.71 5.06
C ALA A 161 3.01 20.51 4.40
N LYS A 162 4.21 20.49 5.00
CA LYS A 162 5.41 21.12 4.45
C LYS A 162 5.84 20.52 3.11
N TRP A 163 5.74 19.19 2.98
CA TRP A 163 5.96 18.54 1.68
C TRP A 163 4.94 18.99 0.64
N LEU A 164 3.64 19.02 0.99
CA LEU A 164 2.56 19.46 0.09
C LEU A 164 2.78 20.90 -0.41
N GLU A 165 3.23 21.80 0.45
CA GLU A 165 3.54 23.19 0.08
C GLU A 165 4.68 23.29 -0.95
N GLY A 166 5.64 22.37 -0.91
CA GLY A 166 6.79 22.34 -1.83
C GLY A 166 6.61 21.42 -3.05
N ALA A 167 5.61 20.54 -3.03
CA ALA A 167 5.38 19.57 -4.08
C ALA A 167 4.88 20.28 -5.34
N LYS A 168 5.73 20.28 -6.37
CA LYS A 168 5.44 20.93 -7.65
C LYS A 168 4.48 20.08 -8.50
N PHE A 169 3.24 19.93 -8.05
CA PHE A 169 2.22 19.06 -8.66
C PHE A 169 1.91 19.38 -10.13
N PHE A 170 2.02 20.65 -10.53
CA PHE A 170 1.71 21.10 -11.88
C PHE A 170 2.95 21.23 -12.79
N ASP A 171 4.12 20.80 -12.30
CA ASP A 171 5.35 20.86 -13.08
C ASP A 171 5.31 19.84 -14.22
N ARG A 172 5.45 20.35 -15.45
CA ARG A 172 5.35 19.56 -16.68
C ARG A 172 6.44 18.49 -16.79
N ASP A 173 7.65 18.79 -16.34
CA ASP A 173 8.76 17.83 -16.40
C ASP A 173 8.58 16.72 -15.36
N LYS A 174 8.05 17.05 -14.17
CA LYS A 174 7.64 16.04 -13.18
C LYS A 174 6.49 15.19 -13.69
N ALA A 175 5.48 15.76 -14.34
CA ALA A 175 4.39 15.00 -14.93
C ALA A 175 4.90 13.98 -15.97
N LYS A 176 5.84 14.38 -16.84
CA LYS A 176 6.51 13.46 -17.79
C LYS A 176 7.28 12.35 -17.08
N GLN A 177 8.06 12.68 -16.05
CA GLN A 177 8.81 11.68 -15.28
C GLN A 177 7.88 10.69 -14.57
N ALA A 178 6.78 11.18 -13.99
CA ALA A 178 5.76 10.34 -13.34
C ALA A 178 5.09 9.39 -14.35
N ILE A 179 4.73 9.89 -15.53
CA ILE A 179 4.20 9.06 -16.63
C ILE A 179 5.22 7.99 -17.04
N ALA A 180 6.49 8.36 -17.24
CA ALA A 180 7.54 7.42 -17.61
C ALA A 180 7.73 6.33 -16.54
N ALA A 181 7.70 6.69 -15.26
CA ALA A 181 7.76 5.74 -14.15
C ALA A 181 6.54 4.79 -14.17
N ALA A 182 5.32 5.31 -14.35
CA ALA A 182 4.10 4.51 -14.42
C ALA A 182 4.11 3.54 -15.63
N VAL A 183 4.51 4.01 -16.81
CA VAL A 183 4.65 3.21 -18.03
C VAL A 183 5.69 2.10 -17.85
N LYS A 184 6.86 2.44 -17.30
CA LYS A 184 7.92 1.47 -16.99
C LYS A 184 7.40 0.38 -16.04
N ALA A 185 6.71 0.78 -14.98
CA ALA A 185 6.12 -0.15 -14.02
C ALA A 185 5.09 -1.07 -14.69
N ALA A 186 4.13 -0.50 -15.43
CA ALA A 186 3.11 -1.26 -16.14
C ALA A 186 3.69 -2.26 -17.14
N ARG A 187 4.71 -1.87 -17.93
CA ARG A 187 5.42 -2.79 -18.83
C ARG A 187 6.14 -3.90 -18.07
N GLY A 188 6.79 -3.57 -16.95
CA GLY A 188 7.49 -4.54 -16.11
C GLY A 188 6.56 -5.54 -15.41
N LEU A 189 5.27 -5.22 -15.25
CA LEU A 189 4.29 -6.17 -14.73
C LEU A 189 4.03 -7.33 -15.69
N GLU A 190 4.19 -7.15 -17.01
CA GLU A 190 3.90 -8.19 -18.01
C GLU A 190 2.49 -8.80 -17.85
N ILE A 191 1.54 -7.98 -17.41
CA ILE A 191 0.12 -8.34 -17.25
C ILE A 191 -0.69 -7.47 -18.22
N GLN A 192 -1.58 -8.09 -18.98
CA GLN A 192 -2.46 -7.43 -19.94
C GLN A 192 -3.94 -7.58 -19.59
N THR A 193 -4.32 -8.62 -18.85
CA THR A 193 -5.72 -8.89 -18.49
C THR A 193 -5.87 -9.29 -17.03
N LEU A 194 -7.06 -9.08 -16.46
CA LEU A 194 -7.37 -9.59 -15.12
C LEU A 194 -7.44 -11.11 -15.09
N ASP A 195 -7.82 -11.79 -16.19
CA ASP A 195 -7.78 -13.25 -16.26
C ASP A 195 -6.38 -13.81 -15.98
N GLN A 196 -5.33 -13.11 -16.44
CA GLN A 196 -3.95 -13.50 -16.12
C GLN A 196 -3.66 -13.40 -14.63
N VAL A 197 -4.22 -12.39 -13.94
CA VAL A 197 -4.08 -12.19 -12.49
C VAL A 197 -4.88 -13.24 -11.72
N GLU A 198 -6.12 -13.50 -12.12
CA GLU A 198 -7.01 -14.52 -11.53
C GLU A 198 -6.44 -15.93 -11.67
N ALA A 199 -5.67 -16.18 -12.72
CA ALA A 199 -4.98 -17.45 -12.97
C ALA A 199 -3.65 -17.59 -12.20
N MET A 200 -3.15 -16.54 -11.54
CA MET A 200 -1.87 -16.61 -10.82
C MET A 200 -1.99 -17.48 -9.58
N GLU A 201 -0.88 -18.09 -9.20
CA GLU A 201 -0.75 -18.53 -7.82
C GLU A 201 -0.64 -17.31 -6.92
N PHE A 202 -1.08 -17.47 -5.68
CA PHE A 202 -1.13 -16.37 -4.76
C PHE A 202 0.23 -15.62 -4.66
N GLU A 203 1.33 -16.36 -4.44
CA GLU A 203 2.64 -15.71 -4.21
C GLU A 203 3.15 -15.01 -5.48
N GLN A 204 2.73 -15.46 -6.67
CA GLN A 204 3.00 -14.79 -7.94
C GLN A 204 2.23 -13.49 -8.06
N MET A 205 0.92 -13.50 -7.74
CA MET A 205 0.10 -12.28 -7.69
C MET A 205 0.74 -11.25 -6.76
N LEU A 206 1.23 -11.69 -5.61
CA LEU A 206 1.88 -10.81 -4.67
C LEU A 206 3.23 -10.26 -5.15
N GLY A 207 4.01 -11.06 -5.87
CA GLY A 207 5.22 -10.60 -6.52
C GLY A 207 4.92 -9.48 -7.52
N LYS A 208 3.85 -9.64 -8.32
CA LYS A 208 3.39 -8.60 -9.25
C LYS A 208 2.84 -7.37 -8.52
N ALA A 209 2.09 -7.55 -7.43
CA ALA A 209 1.66 -6.46 -6.56
C ALA A 209 2.85 -5.70 -5.94
N GLY A 210 3.92 -6.41 -5.58
CA GLY A 210 5.17 -5.85 -5.09
C GLY A 210 5.88 -4.99 -6.14
N GLN A 211 5.94 -5.47 -7.39
CA GLN A 211 6.45 -4.69 -8.52
C GLN A 211 5.61 -3.44 -8.79
N ALA A 212 4.28 -3.56 -8.76
CA ALA A 212 3.37 -2.42 -8.90
C ALA A 212 3.55 -1.41 -7.77
N TYR A 213 3.74 -1.89 -6.54
CA TYR A 213 4.03 -1.05 -5.38
C TYR A 213 5.33 -0.26 -5.54
N VAL A 214 6.41 -0.88 -6.02
CA VAL A 214 7.67 -0.18 -6.32
C VAL A 214 7.46 0.86 -7.43
N GLY A 215 6.68 0.53 -8.46
CA GLY A 215 6.30 1.50 -9.50
C GLY A 215 5.57 2.72 -8.93
N LEU A 216 4.65 2.51 -7.98
CA LEU A 216 3.99 3.61 -7.27
C LEU A 216 4.98 4.44 -6.45
N GLN A 217 5.94 3.80 -5.78
CA GLN A 217 7.01 4.52 -5.06
C GLN A 217 7.82 5.40 -6.01
N ASP A 218 8.19 4.89 -7.19
CA ASP A 218 8.94 5.66 -8.20
C ASP A 218 8.14 6.91 -8.64
N VAL A 219 6.83 6.77 -8.86
CA VAL A 219 5.94 7.91 -9.19
C VAL A 219 5.89 8.93 -8.05
N LEU A 220 5.74 8.48 -6.81
CA LEU A 220 5.70 9.36 -5.64
C LEU A 220 7.05 10.08 -5.42
N ALA A 221 8.16 9.38 -5.66
CA ALA A 221 9.50 9.93 -5.53
C ALA A 221 9.76 11.09 -6.49
N VAL A 222 9.14 11.10 -7.68
CA VAL A 222 9.20 12.24 -8.62
C VAL A 222 8.70 13.54 -7.96
N TYR A 223 7.72 13.45 -7.07
CA TYR A 223 7.18 14.59 -6.32
C TYR A 223 7.84 14.79 -4.95
N GLY A 224 8.95 14.11 -4.67
CA GLY A 224 9.71 14.25 -3.42
C GLY A 224 9.19 13.41 -2.26
N PHE A 225 8.22 12.51 -2.50
CA PHE A 225 7.82 11.50 -1.53
C PHE A 225 8.59 10.20 -1.80
N ASP A 226 9.78 10.09 -1.22
CA ASP A 226 10.58 8.87 -1.29
C ASP A 226 10.21 7.91 -0.14
N LEU A 227 9.23 7.05 -0.40
CA LEU A 227 8.77 6.04 0.54
C LEU A 227 9.83 4.93 0.74
N ALA A 228 10.61 4.62 -0.29
CA ALA A 228 11.66 3.63 -0.20
C ALA A 228 12.78 4.12 0.74
N GLN A 229 13.21 5.37 0.62
CA GLN A 229 14.16 6.01 1.53
C GLN A 229 13.60 6.07 2.95
N THR A 230 12.33 6.44 3.11
CA THR A 230 11.66 6.48 4.42
C THR A 230 11.72 5.11 5.09
N LEU A 231 11.35 4.04 4.39
CA LEU A 231 11.40 2.67 4.90
C LEU A 231 12.84 2.18 5.14
N ASN A 232 13.79 2.53 4.28
CA ASN A 232 15.20 2.20 4.45
C ASN A 232 15.87 2.94 5.61
N SER A 233 15.28 4.05 6.08
CA SER A 233 15.77 4.80 7.24
C SER A 233 15.36 4.20 8.59
N VAL A 234 14.47 3.19 8.58
CA VAL A 234 13.94 2.58 9.80
C VAL A 234 15.06 1.95 10.62
N LYS A 235 15.11 2.34 11.89
CA LYS A 235 15.91 1.73 12.95
C LYS A 235 14.96 1.30 14.06
N ALA A 236 15.23 0.15 14.65
CA ALA A 236 14.36 -0.44 15.66
C ALA A 236 15.20 -0.90 16.85
N ASP A 237 15.01 -0.24 17.98
CA ASP A 237 15.72 -0.49 19.23
C ASP A 237 14.77 -1.14 20.23
N VAL A 238 15.21 -2.24 20.87
CA VAL A 238 14.42 -2.91 21.91
C VAL A 238 14.49 -2.09 23.19
N VAL A 239 13.35 -1.57 23.64
CA VAL A 239 13.21 -0.77 24.87
C VAL A 239 13.09 -1.68 26.09
N ASN A 240 12.28 -2.73 25.96
CA ASN A 240 12.12 -3.77 26.96
C ASN A 240 11.76 -5.09 26.28
N GLU A 241 12.26 -6.19 26.81
CA GLU A 241 11.94 -7.54 26.36
C GLU A 241 11.67 -8.44 27.56
N GLN A 242 10.54 -9.12 27.51
CA GLN A 242 10.13 -10.20 28.39
C GLN A 242 9.96 -11.45 27.52
N ALA A 243 9.88 -12.63 28.14
CA ALA A 243 9.87 -13.93 27.45
C ALA A 243 9.06 -13.95 26.14
N ASP A 244 7.81 -13.47 26.17
CA ASP A 244 6.90 -13.48 25.02
C ASP A 244 6.36 -12.09 24.62
N SER A 245 6.92 -11.00 25.16
CA SER A 245 6.49 -9.65 24.83
C SER A 245 7.66 -8.67 24.80
N ALA A 246 7.65 -7.72 23.87
CA ALA A 246 8.68 -6.71 23.77
C ALA A 246 8.08 -5.36 23.42
N LYS A 247 8.75 -4.29 23.83
CA LYS A 247 8.46 -2.93 23.41
C LYS A 247 9.64 -2.46 22.57
N VAL A 248 9.36 -2.04 21.34
CA VAL A 248 10.37 -1.62 20.37
C VAL A 248 10.15 -0.16 20.02
N LYS A 249 11.21 0.63 20.12
CA LYS A 249 11.24 2.00 19.62
C LYS A 249 11.67 1.97 18.16
N VAL A 250 10.82 2.49 17.29
CA VAL A 250 11.05 2.59 15.85
C VAL A 250 11.35 4.04 15.52
N ALA A 251 12.53 4.31 14.97
CA ALA A 251 12.94 5.62 14.49
C ALA A 251 13.07 5.59 12.96
N TYR A 252 12.63 6.65 12.28
CA TYR A 252 12.70 6.77 10.83
C TYR A 252 12.77 8.25 10.43
N THR A 253 13.06 8.50 9.16
CA THR A 253 13.10 9.85 8.57
C THR A 253 12.02 9.97 7.52
N LEU A 254 11.16 10.99 7.65
CA LEU A 254 10.12 11.31 6.69
C LEU A 254 10.29 12.77 6.24
N PHE A 255 10.43 13.01 4.94
CA PHE A 255 10.71 14.35 4.38
C PHE A 255 11.91 15.07 5.03
N GLY A 256 12.92 14.30 5.49
CA GLY A 256 14.10 14.82 6.20
C GLY A 256 13.89 15.05 7.69
N GLU A 257 12.69 14.84 8.22
CA GLU A 257 12.37 14.99 9.65
C GLU A 257 12.50 13.65 10.36
N ALA A 258 13.25 13.64 11.47
CA ALA A 258 13.43 12.45 12.29
C ALA A 258 12.19 12.24 13.16
N LEU A 259 11.51 11.12 12.95
CA LEU A 259 10.32 10.70 13.67
C LEU A 259 10.60 9.39 14.42
N SER A 260 9.87 9.16 15.51
CA SER A 260 9.92 7.88 16.20
C SER A 260 8.62 7.55 16.91
N PHE A 261 8.37 6.27 17.13
CA PHE A 261 7.29 5.75 17.95
C PHE A 261 7.71 4.49 18.69
N GLU A 262 6.91 4.08 19.67
CA GLU A 262 7.06 2.78 20.30
C GLU A 262 5.92 1.86 19.87
N THR A 263 6.24 0.58 19.66
CA THR A 263 5.26 -0.45 19.34
C THR A 263 5.45 -1.68 20.23
N ASP A 264 4.34 -2.30 20.60
CA ASP A 264 4.34 -3.55 21.34
C ASP A 264 4.41 -4.74 20.38
N MET A 265 5.29 -5.68 20.68
CA MET A 265 5.47 -6.93 19.97
C MET A 265 5.15 -8.11 20.87
N ILE A 266 4.68 -9.20 20.27
CA ILE A 266 4.44 -10.47 20.94
C ILE A 266 5.18 -11.59 20.23
N LYS A 267 5.65 -12.58 21.01
CA LYS A 267 6.28 -13.78 20.48
C LYS A 267 5.24 -14.89 20.34
N ARG A 268 5.20 -15.56 19.18
CA ARG A 268 4.42 -16.79 18.96
C ARG A 268 5.22 -17.73 18.07
N ASP A 269 5.26 -19.02 18.41
CA ASP A 269 6.01 -20.04 17.65
C ASP A 269 7.46 -19.64 17.35
N ASP A 270 8.12 -19.01 18.34
CA ASP A 270 9.45 -18.43 18.26
C ASP A 270 9.65 -17.28 17.26
N ARG A 271 8.59 -16.57 16.90
CA ARG A 271 8.64 -15.41 15.99
C ARG A 271 7.97 -14.19 16.61
N TRP A 272 8.49 -13.02 16.31
CA TRP A 272 7.95 -11.75 16.79
C TRP A 272 6.95 -11.16 15.82
N TYR A 273 5.83 -10.66 16.35
CA TYR A 273 4.77 -10.02 15.58
C TYR A 273 4.34 -8.72 16.26
N GLY A 274 3.91 -7.73 15.47
CA GLY A 274 3.27 -6.54 16.03
C GLY A 274 1.96 -6.93 16.72
N LYS A 275 1.83 -6.60 18.00
CA LYS A 275 0.71 -7.05 18.85
C LYS A 275 -0.65 -6.64 18.28
N GLU A 276 -0.80 -5.35 17.99
CA GLU A 276 -2.05 -4.77 17.48
C GLU A 276 -2.32 -5.19 16.04
N ALA A 277 -1.29 -5.18 15.19
CA ALA A 277 -1.39 -5.59 13.79
C ALA A 277 -1.87 -7.04 13.66
N LEU A 278 -1.28 -7.95 14.45
CA LEU A 278 -1.69 -9.35 14.44
C LEU A 278 -3.13 -9.52 14.96
N ALA A 279 -3.51 -8.83 16.04
CA ALA A 279 -4.87 -8.90 16.58
C ALA A 279 -5.93 -8.46 15.55
N GLU A 280 -5.68 -7.38 14.82
CA GLU A 280 -6.61 -6.90 13.78
C GLU A 280 -6.65 -7.87 12.57
N ILE A 281 -5.51 -8.44 12.16
CA ILE A 281 -5.49 -9.45 11.11
C ILE A 281 -6.28 -10.70 11.51
N GLU A 282 -6.10 -11.19 12.74
CA GLU A 282 -6.82 -12.35 13.26
C GLU A 282 -8.33 -12.11 13.33
N LYS A 283 -8.73 -10.92 13.79
CA LYS A 283 -10.13 -10.50 13.80
C LYS A 283 -10.74 -10.60 12.41
N GLU A 284 -10.06 -10.09 11.38
CA GLU A 284 -10.57 -10.12 10.00
C GLU A 284 -10.59 -11.51 9.39
N LEU A 285 -9.59 -12.34 9.68
CA LEU A 285 -9.55 -13.73 9.24
C LEU A 285 -10.67 -14.57 9.87
N ASN A 286 -11.13 -14.18 11.06
CA ASN A 286 -12.14 -14.91 11.82
C ASN A 286 -13.55 -14.33 11.66
N LYS A 287 -13.72 -13.22 10.93
CA LYS A 287 -15.06 -12.77 10.53
C LYS A 287 -15.69 -13.83 9.61
N PRO A 288 -16.88 -14.36 9.96
CA PRO A 288 -17.63 -15.21 9.04
C PRO A 288 -17.85 -14.45 7.74
N ALA A 289 -17.74 -15.13 6.60
CA ALA A 289 -18.12 -14.55 5.32
C ALA A 289 -19.55 -14.04 5.47
N ALA A 290 -19.75 -12.72 5.34
CA ALA A 290 -21.09 -12.18 5.33
C ALA A 290 -21.80 -12.86 4.16
N VAL A 291 -22.85 -13.61 4.46
CA VAL A 291 -23.78 -14.07 3.43
C VAL A 291 -24.30 -12.79 2.81
N ALA A 292 -23.95 -12.55 1.53
CA ALA A 292 -24.59 -11.50 0.76
C ALA A 292 -26.08 -11.83 0.74
N GLY A 293 -26.83 -11.23 1.66
CA GLY A 293 -28.27 -11.14 1.54
C GLY A 293 -28.57 -10.35 0.25
N PRO A 294 -29.72 -10.60 -0.40
CA PRO A 294 -30.06 -9.91 -1.64
C PRO A 294 -29.92 -8.41 -1.41
N VAL A 295 -29.21 -7.74 -2.30
CA VAL A 295 -29.30 -6.29 -2.44
C VAL A 295 -30.74 -6.05 -2.86
N ASP A 296 -31.57 -5.59 -1.93
CA ASP A 296 -32.92 -5.15 -2.23
C ASP A 296 -32.82 -3.85 -3.02
N GLU A 297 -32.74 -4.01 -4.34
CA GLU A 297 -33.14 -2.98 -5.30
C GLU A 297 -34.62 -2.68 -5.03
N THR A 298 -34.91 -1.60 -4.29
CA THR A 298 -35.95 -0.58 -4.57
C THR A 298 -36.35 0.16 -3.31
N THR A 299 -35.93 1.42 -3.19
CA THR A 299 -36.89 2.49 -2.86
C THR A 299 -36.37 3.79 -3.49
N GLU A 300 -36.78 4.02 -4.74
CA GLU A 300 -36.91 5.37 -5.27
C GLU A 300 -37.93 6.10 -4.39
N GLU A 301 -37.47 6.94 -3.47
CA GLU A 301 -38.32 7.96 -2.87
C GLU A 301 -38.31 9.16 -3.83
N VAL A 302 -39.28 9.15 -4.76
CA VAL A 302 -39.64 10.29 -5.58
C VAL A 302 -40.11 11.39 -4.63
N VAL A 303 -39.30 12.44 -4.47
CA VAL A 303 -39.70 13.69 -3.84
C VAL A 303 -40.68 14.38 -4.80
N GLU A 304 -41.98 14.23 -4.53
CA GLU A 304 -43.04 15.03 -5.13
C GLU A 304 -42.85 16.50 -4.67
N GLU A 305 -42.48 17.38 -5.60
CA GLU A 305 -42.56 18.84 -5.41
C GLU A 305 -44.03 19.25 -5.24
N GLU A 306 -44.40 19.66 -4.03
CA GLU A 306 -45.66 20.34 -3.76
C GLU A 306 -45.54 21.83 -4.19
N PRO A 307 -46.42 22.36 -5.06
CA PRO A 307 -46.27 23.72 -5.57
C PRO A 307 -46.67 24.78 -4.55
N ALA A 308 -45.79 25.79 -4.41
CA ALA A 308 -46.07 27.01 -3.65
C ALA A 308 -47.36 27.68 -4.16
N THR A 309 -48.36 27.76 -3.29
CA THR A 309 -49.52 28.63 -3.48
C THR A 309 -49.24 29.99 -2.86
N ALA A 310 -49.49 31.02 -3.67
CA ALA A 310 -49.42 32.42 -3.28
C ALA A 310 -50.58 32.79 -2.34
N ASN A 311 -50.27 33.51 -1.27
CA ASN A 311 -51.01 34.69 -0.78
C ASN A 311 -50.17 35.44 0.27
#